data_AF-A0AAV4A0Y1-F1
#
_entry.id   AF-A0AAV4A0Y1-F1
#
_cell.length_a   1.000
_cell.length_b   1.000
_cell.length_c   1.000
_cell.angle_alpha   90.00
_cell.angle_beta   90.00
_cell.angle_gamma   90.00
#
_symmetry.space_group_name_H-M   'P 1'
#
loop_
_entity.id
_entity.type
_entity.pdbx_description
1 polymer ?
#
loop_
_entity_poly.entity_id
_entity_poly.type
_entity_poly.pdbx_seq_one_letter_code
_entity_poly.pdbx_strand_id
1 'polypeptide(L)'
;MIIDEISNKEDSTRVQKAVQQLQQGQWTNWDTAIQISLTWNDIWHMAPWRISFLIKSVYDLLPSNSNPVRWRRKDDPTCPLCQGRQTTHRACTKLVQSSALARAIHVEV
;
A
#
# COMPACT_ATOMS: atom_id res chain seq x y z
N MET A 1 -29.08 11.63 -20.95
CA MET A 1 -28.18 11.13 -22.01
C MET A 1 -26.79 11.77 -21.93
N ILE A 2 -26.64 13.09 -22.15
CA ILE A 2 -25.30 13.74 -22.07
C ILE A 2 -24.74 13.76 -20.64
N ILE A 3 -25.58 14.03 -19.64
CA ILE A 3 -25.17 14.05 -18.22
C ILE A 3 -24.71 12.66 -17.77
N ASP A 4 -25.40 11.61 -18.21
CA ASP A 4 -25.06 10.22 -17.88
C ASP A 4 -23.72 9.80 -18.52
N GLU A 5 -23.45 10.24 -19.75
CA GLU A 5 -22.16 10.02 -20.42
C GLU A 5 -21.01 10.74 -19.72
N ILE A 6 -21.22 11.98 -19.29
CA ILE A 6 -20.22 12.75 -18.53
C ILE A 6 -19.96 12.07 -17.18
N SER A 7 -21.02 11.65 -16.46
CA SER A 7 -20.89 10.94 -15.19
C SER A 7 -20.12 9.64 -15.34
N ASN A 8 -20.43 8.82 -16.35
CA ASN A 8 -19.72 7.56 -16.60
C ASN A 8 -18.23 7.79 -16.94
N LYS A 9 -17.93 8.86 -17.68
CA LYS A 9 -16.54 9.21 -18.01
C LYS A 9 -15.77 9.68 -16.76
N GLU A 10 -16.39 10.45 -15.89
CA GLU A 10 -15.79 10.82 -14.60
C GLU A 10 -15.61 9.61 -13.69
N ASP A 11 -16.60 8.73 -13.58
CA ASP A 11 -16.54 7.54 -12.73
C ASP A 11 -15.49 6.54 -13.21
N SER A 12 -15.36 6.33 -14.52
CA SER A 12 -14.27 5.52 -15.08
C SER A 12 -12.90 6.10 -14.74
N THR A 13 -12.75 7.44 -14.77
CA THR A 13 -11.51 8.12 -14.37
C THR A 13 -11.24 7.95 -12.87
N ARG A 14 -12.27 8.07 -12.02
CA ARG A 14 -12.16 7.84 -10.56
C ARG A 14 -11.77 6.40 -10.25
N VAL A 15 -12.37 5.42 -10.92
CA VAL A 15 -12.06 3.99 -10.76
C VAL A 15 -10.64 3.69 -11.22
N GLN A 16 -10.22 4.21 -12.38
CA GLN A 16 -8.83 4.07 -12.86
C GLN A 16 -7.84 4.63 -11.84
N LYS A 17 -8.11 5.82 -11.30
CA LYS A 17 -7.27 6.43 -10.26
C LYS A 17 -7.26 5.60 -8.97
N ALA A 18 -8.40 5.02 -8.57
CA ALA A 18 -8.53 4.20 -7.38
C ALA A 18 -7.74 2.89 -7.48
N VAL A 19 -7.79 2.21 -8.63
CA VAL A 19 -7.05 0.96 -8.88
C VAL A 19 -5.52 1.19 -8.92
N GLN A 20 -5.08 2.40 -9.28
CA GLN A 20 -3.68 2.78 -9.27
C GLN A 20 -3.15 3.15 -7.86
N GLN A 21 -4.01 3.22 -6.83
CA GLN A 21 -3.56 3.52 -5.46
C GLN A 21 -2.92 2.30 -4.80
N LEU A 22 -1.76 2.53 -4.21
CA LEU A 22 -0.93 1.48 -3.59
C LEU A 22 -1.37 1.14 -2.17
N GLN A 23 -1.98 2.11 -1.48
CA GLN A 23 -2.51 1.95 -0.13
C GLN A 23 -3.95 2.45 -0.12
N GLN A 24 -4.78 1.79 0.66
CA GLN A 24 -6.18 2.20 0.83
C GLN A 24 -6.21 3.54 1.56
N GLY A 25 -6.70 4.60 0.92
CA GLY A 25 -6.72 5.93 1.55
C GLY A 25 -5.63 6.91 1.09
N GLN A 26 -4.79 6.56 0.12
CA GLN A 26 -3.85 7.52 -0.53
C GLN A 26 -4.55 8.65 -1.28
N TRP A 27 -5.79 8.41 -1.71
CA TRP A 27 -6.65 9.42 -2.31
C TRP A 27 -7.25 10.42 -1.30
N THR A 28 -7.13 10.16 0.00
CA THR A 28 -7.76 10.96 1.05
C THR A 28 -6.72 11.92 1.60
N ASN A 29 -7.05 13.21 1.66
CA ASN A 29 -6.26 14.16 2.41
C ASN A 29 -6.54 13.93 3.90
N TRP A 30 -5.48 13.59 4.65
CA TRP A 30 -5.59 13.30 6.09
C TRP A 30 -5.55 14.55 6.97
N ASP A 31 -5.57 15.75 6.37
CA ASP A 31 -5.46 17.03 7.08
C ASP A 31 -6.57 17.24 8.11
N THR A 32 -7.76 16.68 7.86
CA THR A 32 -8.92 16.75 8.77
C THR A 32 -9.14 15.45 9.55
N ALA A 33 -8.23 14.48 9.45
CA ALA A 33 -8.40 13.21 10.11
C ALA A 33 -8.17 13.35 11.62
N ILE A 34 -9.10 12.80 12.41
CA ILE A 34 -8.96 12.74 13.86
C ILE A 34 -7.79 11.83 14.18
N GLN A 35 -6.79 12.37 14.89
CA GLN A 35 -5.69 11.58 15.42
C GLN A 35 -6.22 10.66 16.51
N ILE A 36 -6.12 9.35 16.29
CA ILE A 36 -6.52 8.33 17.25
C ILE A 36 -5.26 7.69 17.81
N SER A 37 -5.01 7.86 19.10
CA SER A 37 -4.00 7.07 19.81
C SER A 37 -4.58 5.69 20.09
N LEU A 38 -4.01 4.65 19.48
CA LEU A 38 -4.42 3.27 19.70
C LEU A 38 -3.56 2.64 20.79
N THR A 39 -4.20 2.17 21.86
CA THR A 39 -3.54 1.33 22.85
C THR A 39 -3.58 -0.13 22.41
N TRP A 40 -2.72 -0.97 23.02
CA TRP A 40 -2.73 -2.40 22.76
C TRP A 40 -4.08 -3.04 23.09
N ASN A 41 -4.74 -2.57 24.16
CA ASN A 41 -6.05 -3.05 24.56
C ASN A 41 -7.13 -2.75 23.50
N ASP A 42 -7.07 -1.56 22.90
CA ASP A 42 -8.01 -1.18 21.83
C ASP A 42 -7.88 -2.11 20.63
N ILE A 43 -6.64 -2.45 20.24
CA ILE A 43 -6.37 -3.36 19.11
C ILE A 43 -6.95 -4.75 19.40
N TRP A 44 -6.80 -5.28 20.61
CA TRP A 44 -7.35 -6.59 20.97
C TRP A 44 -8.88 -6.66 20.91
N HIS A 45 -9.56 -5.55 21.15
CA HIS A 45 -11.02 -5.49 21.14
C HIS A 45 -11.59 -5.01 19.79
N MET A 46 -10.73 -4.66 18.84
CA MET A 46 -11.17 -4.26 17.51
C MET A 46 -11.65 -5.45 16.69
N ALA A 47 -12.67 -5.19 15.87
CA ALA A 47 -13.08 -6.13 14.85
C ALA A 47 -11.93 -6.38 13.85
N PRO A 48 -11.72 -7.64 13.40
CA PRO A 48 -10.59 -7.99 12.53
C PRO A 48 -10.51 -7.18 11.24
N TRP A 49 -11.64 -6.81 10.65
CA TRP A 49 -11.68 -6.00 9.43
C TRP A 49 -11.19 -4.57 9.64
N ARG A 50 -11.42 -3.98 10.84
CA ARG A 50 -10.92 -2.64 11.17
C ARG A 50 -9.40 -2.64 11.26
N ILE A 51 -8.83 -3.65 11.89
CA ILE A 51 -7.38 -3.84 11.97
C ILE A 51 -6.80 -4.02 10.57
N SER A 52 -7.42 -4.89 9.75
CA SER A 52 -6.98 -5.13 8.37
C SER A 52 -6.98 -3.84 7.55
N PHE A 53 -8.04 -3.03 7.67
CA PHE A 53 -8.13 -1.72 7.01
C PHE A 53 -7.05 -0.75 7.48
N LEU A 54 -6.84 -0.61 8.80
CA LEU A 54 -5.80 0.27 9.35
C LEU A 54 -4.42 -0.09 8.80
N ILE A 55 -4.07 -1.39 8.81
CA ILE A 55 -2.80 -1.87 8.27
C ILE A 55 -2.71 -1.56 6.76
N LYS A 56 -3.74 -1.89 5.98
CA LYS A 56 -3.80 -1.64 4.53
C LYS A 56 -3.79 -0.16 4.15
N SER A 57 -4.16 0.72 5.08
CA SER A 57 -4.18 2.15 4.86
C SER A 57 -2.83 2.84 5.07
N VAL A 58 -2.01 2.28 5.96
CA VAL A 58 -0.68 2.81 6.28
C VAL A 58 0.42 2.11 5.48
N TYR A 59 0.26 0.80 5.26
CA TYR A 59 1.26 -0.05 4.64
C TYR A 59 0.88 -0.38 3.20
N ASP A 60 1.83 -0.18 2.29
CA ASP A 60 1.74 -0.77 0.96
C ASP A 60 2.03 -2.27 1.12
N LEU A 61 1.06 -3.10 0.74
CA LEU A 61 1.17 -4.56 0.85
C LEU A 61 1.79 -5.20 -0.39
N LEU A 62 2.05 -4.44 -1.46
CA LEU A 62 2.74 -4.96 -2.62
C LEU A 62 4.22 -5.19 -2.29
N PRO A 63 4.81 -6.31 -2.69
CA PRO A 63 6.23 -6.56 -2.49
C PRO A 63 7.06 -5.67 -3.41
N SER A 64 7.40 -4.46 -2.95
CA SER A 64 8.29 -3.52 -3.65
C SER A 64 9.51 -3.18 -2.80
N ASN A 65 10.66 -2.93 -3.45
CA ASN A 65 11.85 -2.43 -2.75
C ASN A 65 11.69 -0.99 -2.24
N SER A 66 10.60 -0.31 -2.60
CA SER A 66 10.25 1.03 -2.10
C SER A 66 9.74 1.00 -0.66
N ASN A 67 9.12 -0.11 -0.24
CA ASN A 67 8.50 -0.22 1.08
C ASN A 67 9.52 -0.24 2.24
N PRO A 68 10.62 -1.03 2.18
CA PRO A 68 11.66 -0.98 3.21
C PRO A 68 12.24 0.42 3.41
N VAL A 69 12.35 1.22 2.36
CA VAL A 69 12.85 2.60 2.44
C VAL A 69 11.84 3.52 3.10
N ARG A 70 10.56 3.41 2.74
CA ARG A 70 9.48 4.14 3.43
C ARG A 70 9.43 3.83 4.93
N TRP A 71 9.71 2.58 5.30
CA TRP A 71 9.74 2.14 6.70
C TRP A 71 11.10 2.34 7.38
N ARG A 72 12.03 3.08 6.75
CA ARG A 72 13.37 3.35 7.27
C ARG A 72 14.18 2.09 7.66
N ARG A 73 13.93 0.97 6.98
CA ARG A 73 14.70 -0.28 7.11
C ARG A 73 15.83 -0.41 6.09
N LYS A 74 15.83 0.43 5.05
CA LYS A 74 16.84 0.46 3.98
C LYS A 74 16.98 1.90 3.48
N ASP A 75 18.16 2.30 3.04
CA ASP A 75 18.39 3.67 2.56
C ASP A 75 18.03 3.85 1.07
N ASP A 76 18.20 2.80 0.25
CA ASP A 76 18.05 2.89 -1.21
C ASP A 76 17.02 1.89 -1.78
N PRO A 77 15.99 2.36 -2.53
CA PRO A 77 14.99 1.50 -3.15
C PRO A 77 15.47 0.85 -4.47
N THR A 78 16.75 0.95 -4.82
CA THR A 78 17.31 0.31 -6.02
C THR A 78 17.15 -1.21 -5.98
N CYS A 79 16.71 -1.79 -7.10
CA CYS A 79 16.67 -3.24 -7.27
C CYS A 79 18.06 -3.77 -7.61
N PRO A 80 18.55 -4.81 -6.93
CA PRO A 80 19.83 -5.43 -7.27
C PRO A 80 19.83 -6.09 -8.67
N LEU A 81 18.66 -6.46 -9.21
CA LEU A 81 18.54 -7.17 -10.49
C LEU A 81 18.46 -6.23 -11.69
N CYS A 82 17.64 -5.18 -11.60
CA CYS A 82 17.43 -4.25 -12.72
C CYS A 82 18.19 -2.93 -12.55
N GLN A 83 18.89 -2.70 -11.42
CA GLN A 83 19.64 -1.48 -11.05
C GLN A 83 18.86 -0.16 -11.16
N GLY A 84 17.60 -0.21 -11.57
CA GLY A 84 16.68 0.90 -11.57
C GLY A 84 16.11 1.11 -10.18
N ARG A 85 15.81 2.38 -9.88
CA ARG A 85 15.02 2.77 -8.73
C ARG A 85 13.67 2.06 -8.80
N GLN A 86 13.37 1.18 -7.86
CA GLN A 86 12.05 0.55 -7.84
C GLN A 86 11.04 1.59 -7.39
N THR A 87 10.12 1.86 -8.29
CA THR A 87 8.82 2.42 -7.96
C THR A 87 7.84 1.27 -7.99
N THR A 88 6.81 1.30 -7.15
CA THR A 88 5.78 0.26 -7.06
C THR A 88 5.09 -0.06 -8.40
N HIS A 89 5.04 0.90 -9.34
CA HIS A 89 4.55 0.68 -10.71
C HIS A 89 5.48 -0.20 -11.58
N ARG A 90 6.78 -0.28 -11.25
CA ARG A 90 7.73 -1.19 -11.88
C ARG A 90 7.93 -2.39 -10.97
N ALA A 91 6.98 -3.32 -10.97
CA ALA A 91 7.28 -4.67 -10.52
C ALA A 91 8.41 -5.19 -11.44
N CYS A 92 9.64 -5.30 -10.93
CA CYS A 92 10.70 -5.96 -11.68
C CYS A 92 10.18 -7.39 -11.95
N THR A 93 9.82 -7.69 -13.21
CA THR A 93 8.97 -8.82 -13.67
C THR A 93 9.55 -10.21 -13.38
N LYS A 94 10.59 -10.30 -12.55
CA LYS A 94 11.18 -11.52 -12.03
C LYS A 94 10.87 -11.79 -10.54
N LEU A 95 10.12 -10.93 -9.84
CA LEU A 95 9.70 -11.16 -8.45
C LEU A 95 8.65 -12.28 -8.25
N VAL A 96 8.26 -13.00 -9.31
CA VAL A 96 7.43 -14.20 -9.20
C VAL A 96 8.26 -15.47 -8.90
N GLN A 97 9.60 -15.43 -8.88
CA GLN A 97 10.38 -16.69 -8.82
C GLN A 97 11.55 -16.83 -7.83
N SER A 98 11.75 -15.97 -6.83
CA SER A 98 12.70 -16.37 -5.77
C SER A 98 12.31 -15.85 -4.39
N SER A 99 11.73 -16.74 -3.59
CA SER A 99 12.15 -17.13 -2.22
C SER A 99 12.58 -16.09 -1.17
N ALA A 100 12.56 -14.80 -1.43
CA ALA A 100 13.08 -13.76 -0.54
C ALA A 100 12.00 -13.12 0.34
N LEU A 101 10.72 -13.20 -0.02
CA LEU A 101 9.62 -12.68 0.80
C LEU A 101 9.24 -13.60 1.97
N ALA A 102 9.61 -14.89 1.91
CA ALA A 102 9.33 -15.85 2.98
C ALA A 102 10.16 -15.61 4.25
N ARG A 103 11.28 -14.88 4.17
CA ARG A 103 12.16 -14.63 5.33
C ARG A 103 11.80 -13.37 6.13
N ALA A 104 10.87 -12.54 5.67
CA ALA A 104 10.47 -11.33 6.39
C ALA A 104 9.25 -11.55 7.33
N ILE A 105 8.59 -12.71 7.25
CA ILE A 105 7.42 -13.06 8.08
C ILE A 105 7.81 -14.01 9.24
N HIS A 106 8.99 -14.64 9.20
CA HIS A 106 9.55 -15.29 10.38
C HIS A 106 10.16 -14.23 11.31
N VAL A 107 9.28 -13.58 12.07
CA VAL A 107 9.64 -13.09 13.40
C VAL A 107 10.04 -14.32 14.21
N GLU A 108 11.29 -14.37 14.62
CA GLU A 108 11.78 -15.28 15.65
C GLU A 108 10.86 -15.18 16.88
N VAL A 109 10.23 -16.31 17.21
CA VAL A 109 9.89 -16.67 18.59
C VAL A 109 11.05 -17.51 19.09
#